data_AF-B7FGD7-F1
#
_entry.id   AF-B7FGD7-F1
#
_cell.length_a   1.000
_cell.length_b   1.000
_cell.length_c   1.000
_cell.angle_alpha   90.00
_cell.angle_beta   90.00
_cell.angle_gamma   90.00
#
_symmetry.space_group_name_H-M   'P 1'
#
loop_
_entity.id
_entity.type
_entity.pdbx_description
1 polymer ?
#
loop_
_entity_poly.entity_id
_entity_poly.type
_entity_poly.pdbx_seq_one_letter_code
_entity_poly.pdbx_strand_id
1 'polypeptide(L)'
;MNSINELVESCSIIIWLASAFHAAVNFGQYPYGGLILNRPTMTRRLIPEKGTKEYEEMEKDDQRAYLRTITPKTEALIDLTVIEILSRHASDEVYLGKRENDEWTADEKARVAFKRFA
;
A
#
# COMPACT_ATOMS: atom_id res chain seq x y z
N MET A 1 -11.92 -22.65 -18.29
CA MET A 1 -13.23 -22.20 -17.81
C MET A 1 -14.27 -23.09 -18.42
N ASN A 2 -14.85 -23.96 -17.58
CA ASN A 2 -15.76 -25.04 -17.97
C ASN A 2 -17.18 -24.84 -17.42
N SER A 3 -17.44 -23.79 -16.63
CA SER A 3 -18.78 -23.44 -16.14
C SER A 3 -18.96 -21.92 -15.97
N ILE A 4 -20.23 -21.47 -15.89
CA ILE A 4 -20.56 -20.06 -15.57
C ILE A 4 -20.03 -19.67 -14.18
N ASN A 5 -20.05 -20.59 -13.22
CA ASN A 5 -19.55 -20.32 -11.86
C ASN A 5 -18.04 -20.05 -11.86
N GLU A 6 -17.26 -20.83 -12.62
CA GLU A 6 -15.82 -20.58 -12.76
C GLU A 6 -15.53 -19.22 -13.41
N LEU A 7 -16.34 -18.81 -14.38
CA LEU A 7 -16.23 -17.49 -15.01
C LEU A 7 -16.53 -16.37 -14.01
N VAL A 8 -17.63 -16.49 -13.26
CA VAL A 8 -18.02 -15.50 -12.25
C VAL A 8 -16.95 -15.39 -11.16
N GLU A 9 -16.45 -16.51 -10.66
CA GLU A 9 -15.40 -16.54 -9.63
C GLU A 9 -14.12 -15.89 -10.15
N SER A 10 -13.66 -16.28 -11.34
CA SER A 10 -12.44 -15.74 -11.94
C SER A 10 -12.54 -14.22 -12.14
N CYS A 11 -13.63 -13.73 -12.72
CA CYS A 11 -13.85 -12.30 -12.93
C CYS A 11 -13.95 -11.55 -11.59
N SER A 12 -14.63 -12.12 -10.59
CA SER A 12 -14.77 -11.49 -9.28
C SER A 12 -13.43 -11.35 -8.57
N ILE A 13 -12.56 -12.37 -8.64
CA ILE A 13 -11.21 -12.33 -8.07
C ILE A 13 -10.37 -11.26 -8.78
N ILE A 14 -10.41 -11.19 -10.10
CA ILE A 14 -9.65 -10.20 -10.87
C ILE A 14 -10.11 -8.78 -10.49
N ILE A 15 -11.42 -8.53 -10.45
CA ILE A 15 -11.98 -7.23 -10.07
C ILE A 15 -11.59 -6.88 -8.64
N TRP A 16 -11.73 -7.81 -7.68
CA TRP A 16 -11.35 -7.61 -6.28
C TRP A 16 -9.86 -7.25 -6.12
N LEU A 17 -8.98 -8.03 -6.76
CA LEU A 17 -7.53 -7.81 -6.72
C LEU A 17 -7.14 -6.43 -7.27
N ALA A 18 -7.70 -6.07 -8.43
CA ALA A 18 -7.40 -4.82 -9.11
C ALA A 18 -8.01 -3.58 -8.45
N SER A 19 -9.02 -3.75 -7.59
CA SER A 19 -9.71 -2.64 -6.93
C SER A 19 -9.46 -2.62 -5.42
N ALA A 20 -10.35 -3.21 -4.64
CA ALA A 20 -10.38 -3.08 -3.19
C ALA A 20 -9.14 -3.67 -2.51
N PHE A 21 -8.61 -4.81 -2.99
CA PHE A 21 -7.38 -5.37 -2.42
C PHE A 21 -6.19 -4.44 -2.62
N HIS A 22 -5.95 -4.02 -3.87
CA HIS A 22 -4.86 -3.08 -4.18
C HIS A 22 -5.02 -1.79 -3.39
N ALA A 23 -6.22 -1.19 -3.36
CA ALA A 23 -6.47 0.04 -2.63
C ALA A 23 -6.15 -0.07 -1.13
N ALA A 24 -6.54 -1.20 -0.50
CA ALA A 24 -6.32 -1.44 0.92
C ALA A 24 -4.82 -1.54 1.30
N VAL A 25 -3.99 -2.06 0.40
CA VAL A 25 -2.54 -2.21 0.64
C VAL A 25 -1.70 -1.06 0.08
N ASN A 26 -2.25 -0.25 -0.83
CA ASN A 26 -1.51 0.81 -1.52
C ASN A 26 -1.67 2.19 -0.87
N PHE A 27 -2.90 2.69 -0.73
CA PHE A 27 -3.10 4.10 -0.37
C PHE A 27 -2.82 4.43 1.11
N GLY A 28 -2.58 3.40 1.93
CA GLY A 28 -2.12 3.54 3.30
C GLY A 28 -0.60 3.67 3.46
N GLN A 29 0.19 3.56 2.39
CA GLN A 29 1.65 3.55 2.48
C GLN A 29 2.22 4.81 3.15
N TYR A 30 1.90 6.01 2.66
CA TYR A 30 2.34 7.26 3.30
C TYR A 30 1.56 7.57 4.59
N PRO A 31 0.23 7.41 4.68
CA PRO A 31 -0.49 7.64 5.94
C PRO A 31 0.08 6.89 7.15
N TYR A 32 0.53 5.65 6.98
CA TYR A 32 1.17 4.89 8.06
C TYR A 32 2.70 4.97 8.06
N GLY A 33 3.33 5.01 6.89
CA GLY A 33 4.79 4.95 6.73
C GLY A 33 5.49 6.30 6.63
N GLY A 34 4.74 7.40 6.57
CA GLY A 34 5.26 8.78 6.49
C GLY A 34 6.14 9.17 7.68
N LEU A 35 6.04 8.42 8.79
CA LEU A 35 7.01 8.43 9.88
C LEU A 35 7.86 7.15 9.79
N ILE A 36 9.13 7.27 9.41
CA ILE A 36 10.04 6.11 9.20
C ILE A 36 10.20 5.22 10.45
N LEU A 37 9.96 5.79 11.64
CA LEU A 37 9.97 5.05 12.90
C LEU A 37 8.81 4.03 13.01
N ASN A 38 7.68 4.29 12.36
CA ASN A 38 6.50 3.41 12.42
C ASN A 38 6.61 2.23 11.44
N ARG A 39 7.24 2.43 10.27
CA ARG A 39 7.40 1.43 9.22
C ARG A 39 8.83 1.44 8.65
N PRO A 40 9.83 1.01 9.42
CA PRO A 40 11.20 0.92 8.91
C PRO A 40 11.29 -0.10 7.78
N THR A 41 12.00 0.25 6.71
CA THR A 41 12.17 -0.56 5.50
C THR A 41 13.40 -1.46 5.57
N MET A 42 14.34 -1.17 6.48
CA MET A 42 15.56 -1.94 6.68
C MET A 42 15.98 -1.96 8.15
N THR A 43 16.73 -3.00 8.52
CA THR A 43 17.48 -3.10 9.78
C THR A 43 18.95 -3.33 9.49
N ARG A 44 19.85 -2.60 10.16
CA ARG A 44 21.28 -2.51 9.81
C ARG A 44 22.24 -3.19 10.78
N ARG A 45 21.76 -3.60 11.95
CA ARG A 45 22.53 -4.35 12.95
C ARG A 45 21.62 -5.26 13.75
N LEU A 46 22.19 -6.34 14.29
CA LEU A 46 21.52 -7.23 15.23
C LEU A 46 21.40 -6.55 16.61
N ILE A 47 20.67 -7.19 17.53
CA ILE A 47 20.60 -6.77 18.93
C ILE A 47 22.03 -6.84 19.50
N PRO A 48 22.53 -5.78 20.17
CA PRO A 48 23.87 -5.79 20.72
C PRO A 48 23.98 -6.70 21.95
N GLU A 49 25.17 -7.25 22.18
CA GLU A 49 25.47 -8.09 23.34
C GLU A 49 25.82 -7.26 24.58
N LYS A 50 25.50 -7.78 25.78
CA LYS A 50 25.83 -7.12 27.05
C LYS A 50 27.33 -6.85 27.16
N GLY A 51 27.67 -5.64 27.61
CA GLY A 51 29.06 -5.18 27.74
C GLY A 51 29.67 -4.59 26.47
N THR A 52 28.92 -4.49 25.37
CA THR A 52 29.32 -3.74 24.16
C THR A 52 28.96 -2.26 24.27
N LYS A 53 29.63 -1.40 23.50
CA LYS A 53 29.32 0.03 23.43
C LYS A 53 27.91 0.29 22.88
N GLU A 54 27.47 -0.55 21.96
CA GLU A 54 26.15 -0.50 21.36
C GLU A 54 25.05 -0.90 22.36
N TYR A 55 25.35 -1.82 23.29
CA TYR A 55 24.45 -2.12 24.40
C TYR A 55 24.33 -0.94 25.37
N GLU A 56 25.45 -0.31 25.71
CA GLU A 56 25.43 0.92 26.52
C GLU A 56 24.69 2.07 25.82
N GLU A 57 24.81 2.21 24.50
CA GLU A 57 24.04 3.20 23.71
C GLU A 57 22.54 2.95 23.88
N MET A 58 22.10 1.69 23.79
CA MET A 58 20.69 1.33 23.99
C MET A 58 20.19 1.64 25.41
N GLU A 59 21.02 1.50 26.45
CA GLU A 59 20.64 1.83 27.83
C GLU A 59 20.60 3.35 28.09
N LYS A 60 21.48 4.12 27.45
CA LYS A 60 21.66 5.57 27.72
C LYS A 60 20.91 6.47 26.74
N ASP A 61 20.69 6.02 25.50
CA ASP A 61 20.11 6.77 24.38
C ASP A 61 19.39 5.81 23.43
N ASP A 62 18.22 5.36 23.87
CA ASP A 62 17.35 4.41 23.17
C ASP A 62 16.91 4.93 21.79
N GLN A 63 16.65 6.24 21.66
CA GLN A 63 16.28 6.88 20.41
C GLN A 63 17.41 6.81 19.37
N ARG A 64 18.64 7.14 19.77
CA ARG A 64 19.80 7.02 18.88
C ARG A 64 20.08 5.56 18.53
N ALA A 65 19.94 4.66 19.50
CA ALA A 65 20.09 3.24 19.27
C ALA A 65 19.09 2.72 18.22
N TYR A 66 17.82 3.14 18.32
CA TYR A 66 16.77 2.80 17.37
C TYR A 66 17.07 3.37 15.97
N LEU A 67 17.41 4.66 15.87
CA LEU A 67 17.74 5.33 14.60
C LEU A 67 18.97 4.74 13.91
N ARG A 68 19.97 4.25 14.66
CA ARG A 68 21.12 3.53 14.10
C ARG A 68 20.77 2.12 13.60
N THR A 69 19.73 1.52 14.14
CA THR A 69 19.29 0.17 13.77
C THR A 69 18.39 0.20 12.53
N ILE A 70 17.44 1.12 12.43
CA ILE A 70 16.50 1.18 11.30
C ILE A 70 17.08 1.87 10.05
N THR A 71 16.26 2.04 9.01
CA THR A 71 16.57 2.74 7.75
C THR A 71 17.38 4.03 7.96
N PRO A 72 18.55 4.20 7.31
CA PRO A 72 19.31 5.45 7.40
C PRO A 72 18.57 6.62 6.75
N LYS A 73 19.03 7.82 7.09
CA LYS A 73 18.38 9.07 6.69
C LYS A 73 18.23 9.22 5.16
N THR A 74 19.24 8.89 4.38
CA THR A 74 19.21 9.11 2.92
C THR A 74 18.18 8.21 2.26
N GLU A 75 18.19 6.92 2.61
CA GLU A 75 17.24 5.92 2.12
C GLU A 75 15.84 6.21 2.62
N ALA A 76 15.68 6.66 3.87
CA ALA A 76 14.39 7.10 4.39
C ALA A 76 13.80 8.26 3.58
N LEU A 77 14.61 9.25 3.16
CA LEU A 77 14.12 10.34 2.31
C LEU A 77 13.64 9.84 0.94
N ILE A 78 14.36 8.89 0.35
CA ILE A 78 13.96 8.26 -0.93
C ILE A 78 12.65 7.50 -0.74
N ASP A 79 12.58 6.63 0.28
CA ASP A 79 11.41 5.82 0.60
C ASP A 79 10.17 6.70 0.82
N LEU A 80 10.29 7.72 1.67
CA LEU A 80 9.21 8.66 1.98
C LEU A 80 8.70 9.38 0.72
N THR A 81 9.61 9.80 -0.17
CA THR A 81 9.26 10.45 -1.45
C THR A 81 8.47 9.50 -2.34
N VAL A 82 8.91 8.24 -2.46
CA VAL A 82 8.23 7.24 -3.29
C VAL A 82 6.84 6.93 -2.75
N ILE A 83 6.73 6.62 -1.46
CA ILE A 83 5.41 6.26 -0.89
C ILE A 83 4.45 7.45 -0.86
N GLU A 84 4.94 8.70 -0.83
CA GLU A 84 4.10 9.89 -0.99
C GLU A 84 3.44 9.91 -2.36
N ILE A 85 4.21 9.67 -3.42
CA ILE A 85 3.69 9.62 -4.80
C ILE A 85 2.66 8.49 -4.93
N LEU A 86 2.99 7.29 -4.45
CA LEU A 86 2.14 6.10 -4.59
C LEU A 86 0.85 6.17 -3.77
N SER A 87 0.78 7.02 -2.75
CA SER A 87 -0.40 7.16 -1.88
C SER A 87 -1.37 8.25 -2.33
N ARG A 88 -1.05 8.98 -3.41
CA ARG A 88 -1.90 10.07 -3.92
C ARG A 88 -2.80 9.56 -5.03
N HIS A 89 -4.06 9.99 -5.00
CA HIS A 89 -4.99 9.78 -6.11
C HIS A 89 -4.80 10.88 -7.14
N ALA A 90 -4.73 10.49 -8.42
CA ALA A 90 -4.79 11.43 -9.53
C ALA A 90 -6.19 12.07 -9.63
N SER A 91 -6.27 13.30 -10.12
CA SER A 91 -7.55 14.02 -10.21
C SER A 91 -8.52 13.42 -11.23
N ASP A 92 -7.99 12.65 -12.17
CA ASP A 92 -8.68 11.96 -13.26
C ASP A 92 -8.92 10.47 -12.97
N GLU A 93 -8.76 10.02 -11.71
CA GLU A 93 -9.00 8.64 -11.30
C GLU A 93 -10.45 8.17 -11.51
N VAL A 94 -10.61 6.90 -11.92
CA VAL A 94 -11.89 6.23 -12.15
C VAL A 94 -12.12 5.21 -11.05
N TYR A 95 -12.82 5.66 -9.99
CA TYR A 95 -13.13 4.81 -8.84
C TYR A 95 -14.06 3.64 -9.18
N LEU A 96 -14.02 2.60 -8.33
CA LEU A 96 -14.93 1.46 -8.41
C LEU A 96 -16.39 1.92 -8.46
N GLY A 97 -17.18 1.34 -9.37
CA GLY A 97 -18.56 1.78 -9.65
C GLY A 97 -18.67 2.90 -10.68
N LYS A 98 -17.55 3.41 -11.22
CA LYS A 98 -17.52 4.38 -12.32
C LYS A 98 -16.89 3.81 -13.58
N ARG A 99 -17.17 4.44 -14.72
CA ARG A 99 -16.45 4.25 -15.98
C ARG A 99 -16.16 5.62 -16.60
N GLU A 100 -15.17 5.67 -17.48
CA GLU A 100 -14.80 6.89 -18.22
C GLU A 100 -15.89 7.34 -19.19
N ASN A 101 -16.64 6.39 -19.76
CA ASN A 101 -17.70 6.65 -20.73
C ASN A 101 -18.97 5.86 -20.36
N ASP A 102 -20.10 6.57 -20.25
CA ASP A 102 -21.41 6.01 -19.94
C ASP A 102 -21.98 5.10 -21.06
N GLU A 103 -21.50 5.27 -22.28
CA GLU A 103 -21.89 4.51 -23.48
C GLU A 103 -20.89 3.41 -23.84
N TRP A 104 -20.16 2.87 -22.86
CA TRP A 104 -19.23 1.75 -23.06
C TRP A 104 -19.89 0.49 -23.64
N THR A 105 -21.22 0.40 -23.61
CA THR A 105 -22.02 -0.62 -24.27
C THR A 105 -23.39 -0.09 -24.68
N ALA A 106 -23.93 -0.59 -25.79
CA ALA A 106 -25.30 -0.34 -26.21
C ALA A 106 -26.34 -1.20 -25.44
N ASP A 107 -25.90 -2.23 -24.71
CA ASP A 107 -26.80 -3.12 -23.95
C ASP A 107 -27.37 -2.42 -22.71
N GLU A 108 -28.67 -2.15 -22.74
CA GLU A 108 -29.41 -1.54 -21.62
C GLU A 108 -29.37 -2.40 -20.35
N LYS A 109 -29.41 -3.73 -20.46
CA LYS A 109 -29.40 -4.62 -19.29
C LYS A 109 -28.07 -4.52 -18.54
N ALA A 110 -26.97 -4.46 -19.29
CA ALA A 110 -25.63 -4.29 -18.73
C ALA A 110 -25.50 -2.92 -18.04
N ARG A 111 -26.00 -1.84 -18.66
CA ARG A 111 -25.98 -0.49 -18.08
C ARG A 111 -26.82 -0.40 -16.79
N VAL A 112 -28.01 -1.00 -16.77
CA VAL A 112 -28.86 -1.07 -15.56
C VAL A 112 -28.19 -1.88 -14.45
N ALA A 113 -27.57 -3.02 -14.78
CA ALA A 113 -26.85 -3.83 -13.80
C ALA A 113 -25.65 -3.06 -13.19
N PHE A 114 -24.90 -2.32 -14.01
CA PHE A 114 -23.80 -1.48 -13.54
C PHE A 114 -24.26 -0.34 -12.63
N LYS A 115 -25.38 0.33 -12.97
CA LYS A 115 -25.99 1.35 -12.10
C LYS A 115 -26.42 0.84 -10.73
N ARG A 116 -26.74 -0.46 -10.61
CA ARG A 116 -27.07 -1.10 -9.33
C ARG A 116 -25.83 -1.46 -8.51
N PHE A 117 -24.69 -1.67 -9.18
CA PHE A 117 -23.42 -1.98 -8.52
C PHE A 117 -22.77 -0.73 -7.93
N ALA A 118 -22.82 0.39 -8.65
CA ALA A 118 -22.32 1.70 -8.25
C ALA A 118 -23.07 2.25 -7.02
#